data_AF-A0A1F5BU17-F1
#
_entry.id   AF-A0A1F5BU17-F1
#
_cell.length_a   1.000
_cell.length_b   1.000
_cell.length_c   1.000
_cell.angle_alpha   90.00
_cell.angle_beta   90.00
_cell.angle_gamma   90.00
#
_symmetry.space_group_name_H-M   'P 1'
#
loop_
_entity.id
_entity.type
_entity.pdbx_description
1 polymer ?
#
loop_
_entity_poly.entity_id
_entity_poly.type
_entity_poly.pdbx_seq_one_letter_code
_entity_poly.pdbx_strand_id
1 'polypeptide(L)'
;MKKDDLEKILFVSESSKYGDKYIEHLLEQYKIYINSAEKISDRRQKANEFFLGLNTGLVALLGFVATKTSQNEITGLLILSSIAGITMCYLWYRIVLSYKGLNGGKYNVVHIIEARLPLALYDTEWEILGRGKDKSIYWPFTHIEIWVPWIFIVIYSALLLSVMPWIFLLKLFCLHY
;
A
#
# COMPACT_ATOMS: atom_id res chain seq x y z
N MET A 1 -9.19 16.80 11.99
CA MET A 1 -10.49 17.50 11.89
C MET A 1 -11.46 16.83 12.83
N LYS A 2 -12.32 17.56 13.54
CA LYS A 2 -13.30 16.93 14.44
C LYS A 2 -14.42 16.30 13.61
N LYS A 3 -15.13 15.32 14.16
CA LYS A 3 -16.24 14.62 13.47
C LYS A 3 -17.31 15.61 12.99
N ASP A 4 -17.66 16.57 13.85
CA ASP A 4 -18.65 17.61 13.54
C ASP A 4 -18.27 18.50 12.35
N ASP A 5 -16.97 18.72 12.12
CA ASP A 5 -16.48 19.48 10.98
C ASP A 5 -16.62 18.67 9.67
N LEU A 6 -16.42 17.35 9.73
CA LEU A 6 -16.59 16.45 8.59
C LEU A 6 -18.05 16.34 8.18
N GLU A 7 -18.97 16.26 9.14
CA GLU A 7 -20.41 16.19 8.88
C GLU A 7 -20.91 17.44 8.15
N LYS A 8 -20.43 18.64 8.54
CA LYS A 8 -20.77 19.90 7.86
C LYS A 8 -20.29 19.95 6.41
N ILE A 9 -19.13 19.36 6.12
CA ILE A 9 -18.58 19.29 4.75
C ILE A 9 -19.34 18.25 3.91
N LEU A 10 -19.65 17.10 4.51
CA LEU A 10 -20.25 15.97 3.81
C LEU A 10 -21.73 16.20 3.48
N PHE A 11 -22.48 16.75 4.43
CA PHE A 11 -23.92 16.92 4.30
C PHE A 11 -24.30 18.34 3.91
N VAL A 12 -24.06 18.66 2.63
CA VAL A 12 -24.27 20.00 2.05
C VAL A 12 -25.72 20.49 2.15
N SER A 13 -26.69 19.57 2.09
CA SER A 13 -28.12 19.87 2.16
C SER A 13 -28.78 19.18 3.35
N GLU A 14 -29.63 19.93 4.05
CA GLU A 14 -30.51 19.41 5.10
C GLU A 14 -31.73 18.71 4.49
N SER A 15 -32.20 17.64 5.15
CA SER A 15 -33.36 16.88 4.69
C SER A 15 -34.62 17.75 4.54
N SER A 16 -34.82 18.69 5.47
CA SER A 16 -35.93 19.65 5.48
C SER A 16 -35.98 20.55 4.25
N LYS A 17 -34.83 20.89 3.66
CA LYS A 17 -34.73 21.76 2.47
C LYS A 17 -34.69 21.00 1.16
N TYR A 18 -34.28 19.74 1.18
CA TYR A 18 -34.10 18.91 0.00
C TYR A 18 -35.41 18.27 -0.49
N GLY A 19 -36.34 18.00 0.43
CA GLY A 19 -37.64 17.40 0.14
C GLY A 19 -37.65 15.87 0.21
N ASP A 20 -38.76 15.27 -0.19
CA ASP A 20 -39.10 13.86 0.09
C ASP A 20 -38.12 12.83 -0.49
N LYS A 21 -37.35 13.21 -1.53
CA LYS A 21 -36.35 12.34 -2.17
C LYS A 21 -35.00 12.29 -1.45
N TYR A 22 -34.82 13.01 -0.35
CA TYR A 22 -33.53 13.09 0.34
C TYR A 22 -32.94 11.73 0.69
N ILE A 23 -33.73 10.84 1.30
CA ILE A 23 -33.26 9.51 1.73
C ILE A 23 -32.95 8.61 0.52
N GLU A 24 -33.78 8.67 -0.53
CA GLU A 24 -33.56 7.92 -1.77
C GLU A 24 -32.22 8.33 -2.40
N HIS A 25 -32.00 9.63 -2.60
CA HIS A 25 -30.76 10.13 -3.19
C HIS A 25 -29.53 9.90 -2.29
N LEU A 26 -29.68 10.01 -0.97
CA LEU A 26 -28.63 9.69 -0.01
C LEU A 26 -28.21 8.22 -0.13
N LEU A 27 -29.19 7.31 -0.22
CA LEU A 27 -28.94 5.88 -0.40
C LEU A 27 -28.26 5.59 -1.76
N GLU A 28 -28.65 6.27 -2.83
CA GLU A 28 -28.00 6.13 -4.15
C GLU A 28 -26.56 6.64 -4.13
N GLN A 29 -26.28 7.79 -3.50
CA GLN A 29 -24.92 8.29 -3.31
C GLN A 29 -24.07 7.33 -2.49
N TYR A 30 -24.64 6.77 -1.42
CA TYR A 30 -24.00 5.76 -0.58
C TYR A 30 -23.61 4.53 -1.39
N LYS A 31 -24.53 3.95 -2.17
CA LYS A 31 -24.27 2.78 -3.04
C LYS A 31 -23.14 3.04 -4.02
N ILE A 32 -23.16 4.19 -4.71
CA ILE A 32 -22.11 4.59 -5.67
C ILE A 32 -20.76 4.71 -4.96
N TYR A 33 -20.74 5.35 -3.80
CA TYR A 33 -19.52 5.61 -3.05
C TYR A 33 -18.89 4.33 -2.50
N ILE A 34 -19.69 3.39 -1.97
CA ILE A 34 -19.21 2.10 -1.47
C ILE A 34 -18.65 1.24 -2.58
N ASN A 35 -19.31 1.16 -3.74
CA ASN A 35 -18.78 0.46 -4.90
C ASN A 35 -17.43 1.07 -5.34
N SER A 36 -17.28 2.39 -5.25
CA SER A 36 -15.97 3.03 -5.46
C SER A 36 -14.95 2.68 -4.38
N ALA A 37 -15.37 2.49 -3.13
CA ALA A 37 -14.47 2.14 -2.02
C ALA A 37 -13.95 0.70 -2.16
N GLU A 38 -14.83 -0.26 -2.43
CA GLU A 38 -14.47 -1.68 -2.63
C GLU A 38 -13.44 -1.86 -3.75
N LYS A 39 -13.59 -1.12 -4.86
CA LYS A 39 -12.63 -1.13 -5.99
C LYS A 39 -11.20 -0.73 -5.62
N ILE A 40 -10.99 -0.07 -4.48
CA ILE A 40 -9.63 0.24 -4.01
C ILE A 40 -8.89 -1.02 -3.58
N SER A 41 -9.59 -1.93 -2.90
CA SER A 41 -9.02 -3.21 -2.48
C SER A 41 -8.54 -4.01 -3.70
N ASP A 42 -9.34 -4.07 -4.76
CA ASP A 42 -8.95 -4.72 -6.02
C ASP A 42 -7.72 -4.07 -6.67
N ARG A 43 -7.66 -2.74 -6.68
CA ARG A 43 -6.49 -2.00 -7.22
C ARG A 43 -5.23 -2.29 -6.40
N ARG A 44 -5.34 -2.38 -5.08
CA ARG A 44 -4.24 -2.74 -4.17
C ARG A 44 -3.74 -4.16 -4.47
N GLN A 45 -4.65 -5.11 -4.59
CA GLN A 45 -4.30 -6.50 -4.89
C GLN A 45 -3.57 -6.61 -6.24
N LYS A 46 -4.09 -5.98 -7.29
CA LYS A 46 -3.44 -5.97 -8.62
C LYS A 46 -2.04 -5.34 -8.59
N ALA A 47 -1.87 -4.25 -7.84
CA ALA A 47 -0.55 -3.64 -7.67
C ALA A 47 0.42 -4.60 -6.97
N ASN A 48 -0.03 -5.28 -5.91
CA ASN A 48 0.79 -6.26 -5.19
C ASN A 48 1.18 -7.45 -6.08
N GLU A 49 0.25 -8.01 -6.83
CA GLU A 49 0.51 -9.11 -7.78
C GLU A 49 1.53 -8.69 -8.84
N PHE A 50 1.40 -7.49 -9.41
CA PHE A 50 2.34 -6.94 -10.37
C PHE A 50 3.76 -6.82 -9.80
N PHE A 51 3.93 -6.16 -8.65
CA PHE A 51 5.26 -5.98 -8.07
C PHE A 51 5.88 -7.28 -7.58
N LEU A 52 5.08 -8.20 -7.04
CA LEU A 52 5.54 -9.52 -6.64
C LEU A 52 6.06 -10.31 -7.85
N GLY A 53 5.30 -10.35 -8.94
CA GLY A 53 5.70 -11.00 -10.19
C GLY A 53 6.95 -10.38 -10.79
N LEU A 54 7.00 -9.04 -10.86
CA LEU A 54 8.14 -8.31 -11.37
C LEU A 54 9.42 -8.61 -10.60
N ASN A 55 9.39 -8.51 -9.26
CA ASN A 55 10.58 -8.73 -8.45
C ASN A 55 11.01 -10.20 -8.42
N THR A 56 10.06 -11.14 -8.37
CA THR A 56 10.37 -12.57 -8.46
C THR A 56 11.04 -12.90 -9.80
N GLY A 57 10.50 -12.37 -10.90
CA GLY A 57 11.06 -12.56 -12.24
C GLY A 57 12.45 -11.94 -12.39
N LEU A 58 12.66 -10.72 -11.87
CA LEU A 58 13.97 -10.06 -11.89
C LEU A 58 15.02 -10.84 -11.09
N VAL A 59 14.70 -11.26 -9.86
CA VAL A 59 15.63 -12.05 -9.03
C VAL A 59 15.99 -13.37 -9.71
N ALA A 60 15.00 -14.07 -10.28
CA ALA A 60 15.24 -15.32 -11.01
C ALA A 60 16.13 -15.10 -12.25
N LEU A 61 15.87 -14.03 -13.03
CA LEU A 61 16.66 -13.68 -14.20
C LEU A 61 18.11 -13.34 -13.82
N LEU A 62 18.31 -12.50 -12.80
CA LEU A 62 19.65 -12.13 -12.33
C LEU A 62 20.41 -13.35 -11.82
N GLY A 63 19.74 -14.22 -11.05
CA GLY A 63 20.31 -15.48 -10.59
C GLY A 63 20.74 -16.38 -11.75
N PHE A 64 19.90 -16.51 -12.79
CA PHE A 64 20.23 -17.28 -13.98
C PHE A 64 21.42 -16.70 -14.75
N VAL A 65 21.43 -15.40 -15.04
CA VAL A 65 22.52 -14.73 -15.77
C VAL A 65 23.84 -14.84 -14.99
N ALA A 66 23.81 -14.73 -13.66
CA ALA A 66 24.99 -14.91 -12.81
C ALA A 66 25.64 -16.30 -12.96
N THR A 67 24.89 -17.35 -13.34
CA THR A 67 25.47 -18.68 -13.62
C THR A 67 26.16 -18.81 -14.99
N LYS A 68 25.96 -17.84 -15.89
CA LYS A 68 26.40 -17.89 -17.29
C LYS A 68 27.47 -16.87 -17.66
N THR A 69 27.74 -15.90 -16.78
CA THR A 69 28.59 -14.75 -17.07
C THR A 69 29.69 -14.64 -16.03
N SER A 70 30.88 -14.16 -16.44
CA SER A 70 31.97 -13.94 -15.51
C SER A 70 31.67 -12.79 -14.54
N GLN A 71 32.26 -12.84 -13.34
CA GLN A 71 32.00 -11.85 -12.29
C GLN A 71 32.30 -10.41 -12.76
N ASN A 72 33.38 -10.20 -13.50
CA ASN A 72 33.79 -8.87 -13.95
C ASN A 72 32.82 -8.27 -14.99
N GLU A 73 32.22 -9.11 -15.84
CA GLU A 73 31.29 -8.67 -16.88
C GLU A 73 29.90 -8.34 -16.31
N ILE A 74 29.45 -9.09 -15.30
CA ILE A 74 28.10 -8.92 -14.73
C ILE A 74 28.03 -7.89 -13.59
N THR A 75 29.17 -7.54 -12.99
CA THR A 75 29.24 -6.66 -11.81
C THR A 75 28.46 -5.35 -11.99
N GLY A 76 28.65 -4.66 -13.11
CA GLY A 76 27.94 -3.41 -13.39
C GLY A 76 26.42 -3.59 -13.51
N LEU A 77 25.99 -4.68 -14.16
CA LEU A 77 24.58 -5.03 -14.28
C LEU A 77 23.96 -5.34 -12.92
N LEU A 78 24.63 -6.13 -12.08
CA LEU A 78 24.14 -6.48 -10.74
C LEU A 78 24.00 -5.25 -9.84
N ILE A 79 24.96 -4.32 -9.88
CA ILE A 79 24.87 -3.06 -9.12
C ILE A 79 23.66 -2.25 -9.59
N LEU A 80 23.53 -2.02 -10.90
CA LEU A 80 22.42 -1.26 -11.47
C LEU A 80 21.06 -1.90 -11.17
N SER A 81 20.94 -3.21 -11.37
CA SER A 81 19.72 -3.95 -11.10
C SER A 81 19.37 -3.99 -9.61
N SER A 82 20.35 -4.04 -8.71
CA SER A 82 20.10 -3.98 -7.27
C SER A 82 19.57 -2.61 -6.85
N ILE A 83 20.15 -1.51 -7.35
CA ILE A 83 19.67 -0.15 -7.07
C ILE A 83 18.25 0.03 -7.63
N ALA A 84 18.01 -0.41 -8.86
CA ALA A 84 16.68 -0.37 -9.48
C ALA A 84 15.67 -1.21 -8.69
N GLY A 85 16.04 -2.41 -8.26
CA GLY A 85 15.22 -3.31 -7.45
C GLY A 85 14.84 -2.73 -6.10
N ILE A 86 15.81 -2.15 -5.36
CA ILE A 86 15.56 -1.45 -4.09
C ILE A 86 14.60 -0.28 -4.31
N THR A 87 14.83 0.52 -5.36
CA THR A 87 13.97 1.67 -5.69
C THR A 87 12.54 1.21 -5.99
N MET A 88 12.37 0.16 -6.80
CA MET A 88 11.06 -0.41 -7.12
C MET A 88 10.35 -0.97 -5.89
N CYS A 89 11.07 -1.64 -4.99
CA CYS A 89 10.49 -2.13 -3.74
C CYS A 89 10.07 -0.99 -2.80
N TYR A 90 10.86 0.08 -2.72
CA TYR A 90 10.46 1.26 -1.97
C TYR A 90 9.19 1.91 -2.55
N LEU A 91 9.12 2.06 -3.88
CA LEU A 91 7.91 2.56 -4.55
C LEU A 91 6.70 1.66 -4.30
N TRP A 92 6.88 0.34 -4.36
CA TRP A 92 5.84 -0.63 -4.03
C TRP A 92 5.33 -0.44 -2.60
N TYR A 93 6.23 -0.37 -1.61
CA TYR A 93 5.88 -0.09 -0.21
C TYR A 93 5.07 1.20 -0.07
N ARG A 94 5.49 2.29 -0.74
CA ARG A 94 4.77 3.57 -0.72
C ARG A 94 3.38 3.48 -1.33
N ILE A 95 3.21 2.69 -2.40
CA ILE A 95 1.91 2.45 -3.04
C ILE A 95 0.97 1.69 -2.09
N VAL A 96 1.44 0.64 -1.42
CA VAL A 96 0.65 -0.12 -0.44
C VAL A 96 0.17 0.78 0.70
N LEU A 97 1.07 1.62 1.25
CA LEU A 97 0.70 2.59 2.28
C LEU A 97 -0.33 3.61 1.79
N SER A 98 -0.20 4.08 0.56
CA SER A 98 -1.15 5.02 -0.04
C SER A 98 -2.54 4.40 -0.12
N TYR A 99 -2.65 3.15 -0.60
CA TYR A 99 -3.94 2.44 -0.63
C TYR A 99 -4.52 2.21 0.76
N LYS A 100 -3.68 1.86 1.76
CA LYS A 100 -4.12 1.74 3.15
C LYS A 100 -4.77 3.03 3.66
N GLY A 101 -4.09 4.17 3.45
CA GLY A 101 -4.57 5.48 3.89
C GLY A 101 -5.85 5.91 3.17
N LEU A 102 -5.89 5.76 1.85
CA LEU A 102 -7.05 6.10 1.04
C LEU A 102 -8.27 5.27 1.40
N ASN A 103 -8.08 3.96 1.62
CA ASN A 103 -9.15 3.06 2.02
C ASN A 103 -9.71 3.45 3.39
N GLY A 104 -8.84 3.69 4.38
CA GLY A 104 -9.27 4.16 5.70
C GLY A 104 -10.05 5.48 5.64
N GLY A 105 -9.64 6.42 4.79
CA GLY A 105 -10.36 7.65 4.54
C GLY A 105 -11.76 7.44 3.96
N LYS A 106 -11.90 6.56 2.96
CA LYS A 106 -13.20 6.24 2.36
C LYS A 106 -14.15 5.56 3.35
N TYR A 107 -13.67 4.58 4.11
CA TYR A 107 -14.51 3.91 5.12
C TYR A 107 -14.93 4.86 6.24
N ASN A 108 -14.09 5.83 6.61
CA ASN A 108 -14.52 6.88 7.54
C ASN A 108 -15.68 7.72 6.99
N VAL A 109 -15.68 8.05 5.69
CA VAL A 109 -16.82 8.73 5.06
C VAL A 109 -18.06 7.83 5.07
N VAL A 110 -17.91 6.53 4.77
CA VAL A 110 -19.00 5.55 4.83
C VAL A 110 -19.66 5.55 6.21
N HIS A 111 -18.89 5.45 7.30
CA HIS A 111 -19.42 5.46 8.66
C HIS A 111 -20.17 6.76 9.01
N ILE A 112 -19.75 7.90 8.46
CA ILE A 112 -20.45 9.16 8.68
C ILE A 112 -21.78 9.18 7.92
N ILE A 113 -21.82 8.67 6.67
CA ILE A 113 -23.07 8.55 5.89
C ILE A 113 -24.06 7.64 6.61
N GLU A 114 -23.58 6.51 7.14
CA GLU A 114 -24.38 5.51 7.85
C GLU A 114 -25.13 6.09 9.06
N ALA A 115 -24.62 7.14 9.69
CA ALA A 115 -25.31 7.83 10.78
C ALA A 115 -26.66 8.47 10.37
N ARG A 116 -26.92 8.61 9.05
CA ARG A 116 -28.19 9.11 8.50
C ARG A 116 -28.98 8.04 7.75
N LEU A 117 -28.48 6.80 7.69
CA LEU A 117 -29.17 5.67 7.09
C LEU A 117 -29.85 4.81 8.17
N PRO A 118 -30.86 4.00 7.82
CA PRO A 118 -31.51 3.10 8.78
C PRO A 118 -30.58 2.03 9.37
N LEU A 119 -29.51 1.68 8.66
CA LEU A 119 -28.54 0.66 9.05
C LEU A 119 -27.12 1.19 8.89
N ALA A 120 -26.27 0.91 9.88
CA ALA A 120 -24.85 1.22 9.88
C ALA A 120 -24.02 -0.07 9.76
N LEU A 121 -24.10 -0.70 8.59
CA LEU A 121 -23.55 -2.03 8.33
C LEU A 121 -22.02 -2.06 8.53
N TYR A 122 -21.31 -1.09 7.95
CA TYR A 122 -19.86 -1.02 8.01
C TYR A 122 -19.35 -0.55 9.38
N ASP A 123 -20.02 0.41 10.05
CA ASP A 123 -19.62 0.76 11.43
C ASP A 123 -19.84 -0.42 12.39
N THR A 124 -20.92 -1.19 12.19
CA THR A 124 -21.17 -2.42 12.95
C THR A 124 -20.09 -3.48 12.68
N GLU A 125 -19.71 -3.70 11.41
CA GLU A 125 -18.60 -4.59 11.07
C GLU A 125 -17.30 -4.14 11.74
N TRP A 126 -17.00 -2.85 11.69
CA TRP A 126 -15.80 -2.30 12.29
C TRP A 126 -15.78 -2.43 13.82
N GLU A 127 -16.94 -2.30 14.48
CA GLU A 127 -17.09 -2.58 15.92
C GLU A 127 -16.83 -4.06 16.22
N ILE A 128 -17.40 -4.98 15.45
CA ILE A 128 -17.18 -6.43 15.61
C ILE A 128 -15.70 -6.78 15.45
N LEU A 129 -14.99 -6.11 14.54
CA LEU A 129 -13.54 -6.25 14.33
C LEU A 129 -12.69 -5.50 15.39
N GLY A 130 -13.31 -5.01 16.47
CA GLY A 130 -12.64 -4.36 17.60
C GLY A 130 -12.05 -2.99 17.27
N ARG A 131 -12.55 -2.32 16.21
CA ARG A 131 -12.09 -1.02 15.70
C ARG A 131 -10.57 -0.91 15.54
N GLY A 132 -9.89 -2.02 15.25
CA GLY A 132 -8.43 -2.10 15.15
C GLY A 132 -7.66 -1.95 16.46
N LYS A 133 -8.34 -1.95 17.61
CA LYS A 133 -7.73 -1.90 18.96
C LYS A 133 -7.36 -3.30 19.45
N ASP A 134 -8.13 -4.31 19.05
CA ASP A 134 -7.91 -5.69 19.46
C ASP A 134 -7.33 -6.52 18.31
N LYS A 135 -6.01 -6.77 18.39
CA LYS A 135 -5.30 -7.61 17.42
C LYS A 135 -5.63 -9.09 17.56
N SER A 136 -6.27 -9.54 18.64
CA SER A 136 -6.68 -10.95 18.80
C SER A 136 -7.89 -11.29 17.92
N ILE A 137 -8.70 -10.29 17.58
CA ILE A 137 -9.93 -10.44 16.78
C ILE A 137 -9.61 -10.44 15.28
N TYR A 138 -8.83 -9.46 14.82
CA TYR A 138 -8.55 -9.30 13.39
C TYR A 138 -7.15 -8.77 13.14
N TRP A 139 -6.39 -9.50 12.32
CA TRP A 139 -5.11 -9.05 11.78
C TRP A 139 -5.31 -8.50 10.36
N PRO A 140 -5.16 -7.19 10.14
CA PRO A 140 -5.32 -6.63 8.80
C PRO A 140 -4.26 -7.18 7.86
N PHE A 141 -4.69 -7.73 6.71
CA PHE A 141 -3.84 -8.23 5.62
C PHE A 141 -2.72 -7.26 5.22
N THR A 142 -2.99 -5.96 5.32
CA THR A 142 -2.03 -4.89 5.04
C THR A 142 -0.73 -5.00 5.83
N HIS A 143 -0.73 -5.61 7.02
CA HIS A 143 0.50 -5.83 7.77
C HIS A 143 1.45 -6.77 7.02
N ILE A 144 0.93 -7.84 6.44
CA ILE A 144 1.74 -8.81 5.67
C ILE A 144 2.21 -8.17 4.37
N GLU A 145 1.31 -7.51 3.63
CA GLU A 145 1.63 -6.86 2.36
C GLU A 145 2.75 -5.81 2.47
N ILE A 146 2.82 -5.12 3.62
CA ILE A 146 3.88 -4.14 3.90
C ILE A 146 5.26 -4.80 4.04
N TRP A 147 5.35 -6.04 4.52
CA TRP A 147 6.64 -6.71 4.74
C TRP A 147 7.24 -7.32 3.46
N VAL A 148 6.42 -7.65 2.46
CA VAL A 148 6.92 -8.28 1.23
C VAL A 148 7.95 -7.40 0.49
N PRO A 149 7.72 -6.09 0.28
CA PRO A 149 8.75 -5.21 -0.29
C PRO A 149 10.06 -5.21 0.51
N TRP A 150 10.00 -5.28 1.85
CA TRP A 150 11.19 -5.30 2.70
C TRP A 150 12.03 -6.55 2.50
N ILE A 151 11.40 -7.71 2.31
CA ILE A 151 12.11 -8.95 1.98
C ILE A 151 12.93 -8.77 0.70
N PHE A 152 12.33 -8.21 -0.35
CA PHE A 152 13.06 -7.95 -1.59
C PHE A 152 14.15 -6.87 -1.44
N ILE A 153 13.92 -5.83 -0.65
CA ILE A 153 14.98 -4.84 -0.33
C ILE A 153 16.17 -5.53 0.30
N VAL A 154 15.96 -6.45 1.24
CA VAL A 154 17.04 -7.22 1.88
C VAL A 154 17.78 -8.07 0.84
N ILE A 155 17.06 -8.74 -0.06
CA ILE A 155 17.66 -9.55 -1.14
C ILE A 155 18.55 -8.68 -2.05
N TYR A 156 18.02 -7.56 -2.57
CA TYR A 156 18.80 -6.67 -3.43
C TYR A 156 19.95 -5.98 -2.69
N SER A 157 19.78 -5.69 -1.40
CA SER A 157 20.85 -5.13 -0.57
C SER A 157 21.97 -6.15 -0.38
N ALA A 158 21.65 -7.41 -0.08
CA ALA A 158 22.62 -8.50 0.00
C ALA A 158 23.36 -8.69 -1.34
N LEU A 159 22.63 -8.65 -2.45
CA LEU A 159 23.21 -8.73 -3.80
C LEU A 159 24.19 -7.57 -4.04
N LEU A 160 23.78 -6.33 -3.75
CA LEU A 160 24.63 -5.15 -3.90
C LEU A 160 25.91 -5.24 -3.07
N LEU A 161 25.80 -5.65 -1.80
CA LEU A 161 26.93 -5.81 -0.89
C LEU A 161 27.90 -6.92 -1.34
N SER A 162 27.38 -8.00 -1.93
CA SER A 162 28.22 -9.11 -2.41
C SER A 162 29.12 -8.73 -3.60
N VAL A 163 28.70 -7.75 -4.39
CA VAL A 163 29.37 -7.32 -5.63
C VAL A 163 30.19 -6.05 -5.43
N MET A 164 29.95 -5.32 -4.33
CA MET A 164 30.60 -4.05 -4.05
C MET A 164 32.13 -4.22 -3.89
N PRO A 165 32.97 -3.44 -4.60
CA PRO A 165 34.43 -3.54 -4.49
C PRO A 165 34.91 -2.89 -3.19
N TRP A 166 34.82 -3.62 -2.08
CA TRP A 166 35.16 -3.17 -0.73
C TRP A 166 36.57 -2.56 -0.61
N ILE A 167 37.53 -3.11 -1.36
CA ILE A 167 38.93 -2.65 -1.38
C ILE A 167 39.07 -1.24 -1.98
N PHE A 168 38.26 -0.91 -2.99
CA PHE A 168 38.28 0.42 -3.61
C PHE A 168 37.66 1.47 -2.68
N LEU A 169 36.57 1.12 -1.99
CA LEU A 169 35.92 1.99 -1.01
C LEU A 169 36.82 2.26 0.20
N LEU A 170 37.45 1.23 0.76
CA LEU A 170 38.37 1.39 1.88
C LEU A 170 39.55 2.32 1.54
N LYS A 171 40.08 2.24 0.31
CA LYS A 171 41.10 3.19 -0.16
C LYS A 171 40.59 4.63 -0.27
N LEU A 172 39.36 4.83 -0.73
CA LEU A 172 38.75 6.16 -0.84
C LEU A 172 38.52 6.81 0.54
N PHE A 173 38.11 6.02 1.54
CA PHE A 173 37.96 6.48 2.92
C PHE A 173 39.31 6.73 3.62
N CYS A 174 40.34 5.92 3.37
CA CYS A 174 41.68 6.13 3.91
C CYS A 174 42.43 7.31 3.26
N LEU A 175 42.06 7.74 2.05
CA LEU A 175 42.64 8.92 1.39
C LEU A 175 42.04 10.26 1.90
N HIS A 176 41.07 10.21 2.81
CA HIS A 176 40.38 11.38 3.36
C HIS A 176 40.64 11.59 4.87
N TYR A 177 41.60 10.87 5.45
CA TYR A 177 42.16 11.09 6.79
C TYR A 177 43.68 11.28 6.67
#